data_AF-A0AAD5WIX1-F1
#
_entry.id   AF-A0AAD5WIX1-F1
#
_cell.length_a   1.000
_cell.length_b   1.000
_cell.length_c   1.000
_cell.angle_alpha   90.00
_cell.angle_beta   90.00
_cell.angle_gamma   90.00
#
_symmetry.space_group_name_H-M   'P 1'
#
loop_
_entity.id
_entity.type
_entity.pdbx_description
1 polymer ?
#
loop_
_entity_poly.entity_id
_entity_poly.type
_entity_poly.pdbx_seq_one_letter_code
_entity_poly.pdbx_strand_id
1 'polypeptide(L)'
;MHDLNEALEDLRSCLPYAQDASSRKMSKINTLLLASNWIRQLTIRNHELQRQLAALRASDDRAVTTPVTQPTVYTVSPRPLNFPLGPAPCVKTLGQACFCVACITNVPKQ
;
A
#
# COMPACT_ATOMS: atom_id res chain seq x y z
N MET A 1 -9.28 36.30 -11.16
CA MET A 1 -10.07 35.34 -11.98
C MET A 1 -9.22 34.28 -12.66
N HIS A 2 -7.94 34.53 -12.95
CA HIS A 2 -7.01 33.56 -13.52
C HIS A 2 -6.70 32.41 -12.54
N ASP A 3 -6.35 32.76 -11.29
CA ASP A 3 -5.99 31.80 -10.24
C ASP A 3 -7.11 30.78 -9.97
N LEU A 4 -8.38 31.23 -10.04
CA LEU A 4 -9.53 30.33 -9.90
C LEU A 4 -9.59 29.30 -11.05
N ASN A 5 -9.27 29.71 -12.27
CA ASN A 5 -9.31 28.80 -13.42
C ASN A 5 -8.13 27.82 -13.36
N GLU A 6 -6.96 28.27 -12.91
CA GLU A 6 -5.78 27.43 -12.68
C GLU A 6 -6.07 26.36 -11.61
N ALA A 7 -6.59 26.77 -10.45
CA ALA A 7 -6.99 25.84 -9.39
C ALA A 7 -8.05 24.82 -9.85
N LEU A 8 -8.98 25.22 -10.71
CA LEU A 8 -9.96 24.30 -11.29
C LEU A 8 -9.34 23.34 -12.30
N GLU A 9 -8.29 23.73 -13.02
CA GLU A 9 -7.57 22.84 -13.93
C GLU A 9 -6.75 21.80 -13.17
N ASP A 10 -6.07 22.22 -12.11
CA ASP A 10 -5.40 21.32 -11.18
C ASP A 10 -6.40 20.31 -10.59
N LEU A 11 -7.58 20.78 -10.18
CA LEU A 11 -8.64 19.91 -9.69
C LEU A 11 -9.09 18.88 -10.75
N ARG A 12 -9.21 19.28 -12.03
CA ARG A 12 -9.58 18.35 -13.12
C ARG A 12 -8.53 17.27 -13.33
N SER A 13 -7.25 17.57 -13.11
CA SER A 13 -6.16 16.59 -13.23
C SER A 13 -6.27 15.44 -12.21
N CYS A 14 -6.92 15.69 -11.07
CA CYS A 14 -7.16 14.70 -10.01
C CYS A 14 -8.40 13.82 -10.25
N LEU A 15 -9.23 14.15 -11.24
CA LEU A 15 -10.46 13.41 -11.53
C LEU A 15 -10.19 12.19 -12.42
N PRO A 16 -11.01 11.12 -12.35
CA PRO A 16 -10.81 9.90 -13.12
C PRO A 16 -10.91 10.08 -14.65
N TYR A 17 -11.34 11.25 -15.13
CA TYR A 17 -11.48 11.60 -16.55
C TYR A 17 -10.43 12.61 -17.03
N ALA A 18 -9.37 12.86 -16.25
CA ALA A 18 -8.36 13.87 -16.57
C ALA A 18 -7.73 13.72 -17.97
N GLN A 19 -7.65 12.48 -18.47
CA GLN A 19 -7.04 12.17 -19.76
C GLN A 19 -7.97 12.49 -20.96
N ASP A 20 -9.27 12.59 -20.72
CA ASP A 20 -10.22 12.87 -21.79
C ASP A 20 -10.15 14.34 -22.20
N ALA A 21 -10.07 14.60 -23.50
CA ALA A 21 -10.13 15.96 -24.05
C ALA A 21 -11.43 16.72 -23.64
N SER A 22 -12.47 15.98 -23.25
CA SER A 22 -13.73 16.50 -22.70
C SER A 22 -13.54 17.15 -21.31
N SER A 23 -12.61 16.64 -20.50
CA SER A 23 -12.35 17.16 -19.16
C SER A 23 -11.95 18.63 -19.18
N ARG A 24 -11.06 19.03 -20.10
CA ARG A 24 -10.64 20.44 -20.29
C ARG A 24 -11.77 21.37 -20.72
N LYS A 25 -12.89 20.84 -21.23
CA LYS A 25 -14.07 21.61 -21.67
C LYS A 25 -15.18 21.64 -20.60
N MET A 26 -14.97 21.05 -19.43
CA MET A 26 -15.99 21.02 -18.37
C MET A 26 -16.22 22.39 -17.74
N SER A 27 -17.49 22.76 -17.57
CA SER A 27 -17.87 23.96 -16.84
C SER A 27 -17.37 23.93 -15.39
N LYS A 28 -17.26 25.11 -14.75
CA LYS A 28 -16.87 25.22 -13.34
C LYS A 28 -17.80 24.42 -12.42
N ILE A 29 -19.10 24.48 -12.70
CA ILE A 29 -20.13 23.74 -11.95
C ILE A 29 -19.94 22.23 -12.11
N ASN A 30 -19.75 21.74 -13.33
CA ASN A 30 -19.57 20.31 -13.58
C ASN A 30 -18.30 19.78 -12.93
N THR A 31 -17.22 20.57 -12.94
CA THR A 31 -15.95 20.23 -12.28
C THR A 31 -16.16 20.03 -10.77
N LEU A 32 -16.85 20.96 -10.11
CA LEU A 32 -17.14 20.89 -8.68
C LEU A 32 -18.09 19.73 -8.31
N LEU A 33 -19.10 19.48 -9.15
CA LEU A 33 -20.04 18.38 -8.96
C LEU A 33 -19.34 17.02 -9.06
N LEU A 34 -18.49 16.84 -10.08
CA LEU A 34 -17.71 15.62 -10.25
C LEU A 34 -16.72 15.42 -9.11
N ALA A 35 -16.02 16.48 -8.70
CA ALA A 35 -15.09 16.41 -7.56
C ALA A 35 -15.79 15.95 -6.28
N SER A 36 -16.96 16.51 -5.97
CA SER A 36 -17.74 16.14 -4.79
C SER A 36 -18.18 14.68 -4.81
N ASN A 37 -18.65 14.20 -5.97
CA ASN A 37 -19.02 12.80 -6.16
C ASN A 37 -17.81 11.85 -6.12
N TRP A 38 -16.65 12.31 -6.62
CA TRP A 38 -15.43 11.53 -6.60
C TRP A 38 -14.88 11.35 -5.19
N ILE A 39 -14.86 12.43 -4.38
CA ILE A 39 -14.50 12.34 -2.96
C ILE A 39 -15.40 11.34 -2.24
N ARG A 40 -16.72 11.40 -2.45
CA ARG A 40 -17.67 10.44 -1.87
C ARG A 40 -17.33 8.99 -2.26
N GLN A 41 -17.03 8.74 -3.53
CA GLN A 41 -16.66 7.41 -4.02
C GLN A 41 -15.35 6.91 -3.40
N LEU A 42 -14.33 7.77 -3.33
CA LEU A 42 -13.05 7.45 -2.70
C LEU A 42 -13.21 7.11 -1.21
N THR A 43 -14.07 7.83 -0.49
CA THR A 43 -14.39 7.53 0.92
C THR A 43 -15.02 6.15 1.07
N ILE A 44 -16.02 5.83 0.23
CA ILE A 44 -16.68 4.52 0.24
C ILE A 44 -15.67 3.40 -0.08
N ARG A 45 -14.83 3.59 -1.10
CA ARG A 45 -13.79 2.62 -1.48
C ARG A 45 -12.75 2.43 -0.38
N ASN A 46 -12.34 3.48 0.30
CA ASN A 46 -11.42 3.39 1.44
C ASN A 46 -12.01 2.55 2.58
N HIS A 47 -13.27 2.79 2.96
CA HIS A 47 -13.92 1.99 4.00
C HIS A 47 -14.02 0.51 3.62
N GLU A 48 -14.30 0.22 2.35
CA GLU A 48 -14.35 -1.16 1.87
C GLU A 48 -12.98 -1.85 1.95
N LEU A 49 -11.91 -1.18 1.48
CA LEU A 49 -10.55 -1.70 1.58
C LEU A 49 -10.10 -1.90 3.03
N GLN A 50 -10.49 -1.01 3.95
CA GLN A 50 -10.21 -1.18 5.38
C GLN A 50 -10.91 -2.42 5.96
N ARG A 51 -12.16 -2.69 5.58
CA ARG A 51 -12.88 -3.90 5.99
C ARG A 51 -12.21 -5.16 5.44
N GLN A 52 -11.82 -5.15 4.17
CA GLN A 52 -11.11 -6.27 3.55
C GLN A 52 -9.78 -6.55 4.24
N LEU A 53 -9.01 -5.51 4.55
CA LEU A 53 -7.75 -5.63 5.29
C LEU A 53 -7.97 -6.22 6.70
N ALA A 54 -9.02 -5.78 7.41
CA ALA A 54 -9.38 -6.32 8.72
C ALA A 54 -9.80 -7.81 8.63
N ALA A 55 -10.56 -8.19 7.61
CA ALA A 55 -10.96 -9.57 7.38
C ALA A 55 -9.75 -10.48 7.10
N LEU A 56 -8.80 -10.02 6.27
CA LEU A 56 -7.57 -10.75 5.97
C LEU A 56 -6.70 -10.96 7.22
N ARG A 57 -6.56 -9.92 8.07
CA ARG A 57 -5.85 -10.04 9.35
C ARG A 57 -6.51 -11.05 10.28
N ALA A 58 -7.83 -11.00 10.41
CA ALA A 58 -8.58 -11.96 11.22
C ALA A 58 -8.48 -13.41 10.70
N SER A 59 -8.34 -13.60 9.38
CA SER A 59 -8.11 -14.94 8.81
C SER A 59 -6.70 -15.48 9.06
N ASP A 60 -5.69 -14.61 9.09
CA ASP A 60 -4.30 -15.00 9.36
C ASP A 60 -4.12 -15.50 10.81
N ASP A 61 -4.76 -14.84 11.78
CA ASP A 61 -4.78 -15.26 13.18
C ASP A 61 -5.47 -16.63 13.41
N ARG A 62 -6.42 -17.03 12.55
CA ARG A 62 -7.12 -18.34 12.67
C ARG A 62 -6.34 -19.51 12.09
N ALA A 63 -5.34 -19.28 11.23
CA ALA A 63 -4.51 -20.36 10.69
C ALA A 63 -3.50 -20.91 11.73
N VAL A 64 -3.17 -20.12 12.77
CA VAL A 64 -2.18 -20.49 13.80
C VAL A 64 -2.75 -21.39 14.90
N THR A 65 -4.07 -21.54 15.01
CA THR A 65 -4.72 -22.31 16.10
C THR A 65 -5.10 -23.75 15.77
N THR A 66 -4.58 -24.34 14.68
CA THR A 66 -4.68 -25.78 14.52
C THR A 66 -3.69 -26.48 15.47
N PRO A 67 -4.15 -27.33 16.41
CA PRO A 67 -3.24 -28.14 17.20
C PRO A 67 -2.59 -29.15 16.26
N VAL A 68 -1.30 -28.95 15.97
CA VAL A 68 -0.47 -29.97 15.32
C VAL A 68 -0.29 -31.12 16.31
N THR A 69 -1.19 -32.10 16.23
CA THR A 69 -1.01 -33.40 16.88
C THR A 69 -0.04 -34.21 16.03
N GLN A 70 1.21 -34.35 16.50
CA GLN A 70 2.01 -35.58 16.58
C GLN A 70 3.53 -35.30 16.43
N PRO A 71 4.39 -35.92 17.27
CA PRO A 71 5.82 -35.90 17.11
C PRO A 71 6.23 -37.07 16.20
N THR A 72 6.53 -36.81 14.94
CA THR A 72 7.24 -37.79 14.11
C THR A 72 8.63 -37.26 13.85
N VAL A 73 9.57 -37.73 14.66
CA VAL A 73 11.00 -37.53 14.48
C VAL A 73 11.40 -38.23 13.19
N TYR A 74 11.44 -37.48 12.10
CA TYR A 74 12.21 -37.85 10.93
C TYR A 74 13.61 -37.27 11.11
N THR A 75 14.55 -38.13 11.48
CA THR A 75 15.99 -37.87 11.37
C THR A 75 16.31 -37.64 9.90
N VAL A 76 16.29 -36.37 9.48
CA VAL A 76 16.89 -35.94 8.22
C VAL A 76 18.29 -35.43 8.54
N SER A 77 19.26 -36.24 8.11
CA SER A 77 20.69 -35.94 8.15
C SER A 77 20.99 -34.54 7.58
N PRO A 78 21.78 -33.69 8.27
CA PRO A 78 22.09 -32.36 7.78
C PRO A 78 23.07 -32.46 6.61
N ARG A 79 22.58 -32.15 5.41
CA ARG A 79 23.44 -31.77 4.28
C ARG A 79 23.91 -30.33 4.55
N PRO A 80 25.21 -30.00 4.49
CA PRO A 80 25.66 -28.64 4.70
C PRO A 80 25.32 -27.83 3.46
N LEU A 81 24.14 -27.20 3.44
CA LEU A 81 23.94 -26.03 2.59
C LEU A 81 24.54 -24.86 3.35
N ASN A 82 25.79 -24.59 2.98
CA ASN A 82 26.59 -23.44 3.38
C ASN A 82 25.91 -22.15 2.90
N PHE A 83 24.87 -21.72 3.61
CA PHE A 83 24.39 -20.35 3.55
C PHE A 83 25.12 -19.58 4.66
N PRO A 84 25.92 -18.55 4.32
CA PRO A 84 26.53 -17.73 5.33
C PRO A 84 25.42 -17.03 6.11
N LEU A 85 25.15 -17.52 7.32
CA LEU A 85 24.41 -16.82 8.36
C LEU A 85 25.30 -15.69 8.89
N GLY A 86 25.43 -14.64 8.09
CA GLY A 86 25.93 -13.34 8.51
C GLY A 86 24.91 -12.30 8.09
N PRO A 87 24.65 -11.26 8.90
CA PRO A 87 23.72 -10.22 8.50
C PRO A 87 24.33 -9.53 7.27
N ALA A 88 23.75 -9.77 6.10
CA ALA A 88 24.13 -9.00 4.93
C ALA A 88 23.77 -7.53 5.23
N PRO A 89 24.75 -6.61 5.29
CA PRO A 89 24.43 -5.20 5.44
C PRO A 89 23.56 -4.83 4.23
N CYS A 90 22.48 -4.08 4.46
CA CYS A 90 21.68 -3.54 3.37
C CYS A 90 22.60 -2.76 2.42
N VAL A 91 22.88 -3.32 1.25
CA VAL A 91 23.77 -2.67 0.28
C VAL A 91 23.01 -1.47 -0.26
N LYS A 92 23.33 -0.28 0.25
CA LYS A 92 22.86 1.00 -0.26
C LYS A 92 23.60 1.30 -1.56
N THR A 93 23.22 0.65 -2.66
CA THR A 93 23.61 1.07 -4.00
C THR A 93 22.64 2.15 -4.49
N LEU A 94 23.12 3.39 -4.46
CA LEU A 94 22.60 4.62 -5.09
C LEU A 94 21.07 4.83 -5.11
N GLY A 95 20.56 5.63 -4.16
CA GLY A 95 19.17 6.11 -4.13
C GLY A 95 18.46 5.68 -2.85
N GLN A 96 18.48 6.53 -1.82
CA GLN A 96 18.30 6.15 -0.42
C GLN A 96 16.85 5.82 0.01
N ALA A 97 16.44 4.56 -0.08
CA ALA A 97 15.48 3.97 0.88
C ALA A 97 15.63 2.44 0.91
N CYS A 98 15.92 1.86 2.09
CA CYS A 98 15.86 0.41 2.30
C CYS A 98 14.59 0.09 3.09
N PHE A 99 13.72 -0.73 2.51
CA PHE A 99 12.46 -1.15 3.11
C PHE A 99 12.53 -2.55 3.72
N CYS A 100 13.73 -3.08 3.99
CA CYS A 100 13.84 -4.38 4.64
C CYS A 100 13.32 -4.30 6.09
N VAL A 101 12.78 -5.41 6.58
CA VAL A 101 12.19 -5.51 7.92
C VAL A 101 13.16 -4.99 9.00
N ALA A 102 14.46 -5.23 8.85
CA ALA A 102 15.47 -4.77 9.81
C ALA A 102 15.65 -3.23 9.86
N CYS A 103 15.55 -2.51 8.72
CA CYS A 103 15.65 -1.06 8.70
C CYS A 103 14.39 -0.36 9.20
N ILE A 104 13.22 -1.00 9.05
CA ILE A 104 11.94 -0.48 9.52
C ILE A 104 11.79 -0.65 11.04
N THR A 105 12.29 -1.76 11.59
CA THR A 105 12.11 -2.09 13.02
C THR A 105 13.17 -1.46 13.93
N ASN A 106 14.32 -1.05 13.40
CA ASN A 106 15.45 -0.55 14.17
C ASN A 106 15.69 0.95 13.92
N VAL A 107 14.64 1.77 14.04
CA VAL A 107 14.79 3.23 14.12
C VAL A 107 15.41 3.55 15.48
N PRO A 108 16.63 4.11 15.56
CA PRO A 108 17.17 4.54 16.83
C PRO A 108 16.27 5.65 17.38
N LYS A 109 15.71 5.41 18.57
CA LYS A 109 15.07 6.47 19.35
C LYS A 109 16.14 7.52 19.62
N GLN A 110 15.89 8.73 19.13
CA GLN A 110 16.74 9.90 19.32
C GLN A 110 16.92 10.23 20.80
#